data_AF-A0A9D6QCA9-F1
#
_entry.id   AF-A0A9D6QCA9-F1
#
_cell.length_a   1.000
_cell.length_b   1.000
_cell.length_c   1.000
_cell.angle_alpha   90.00
_cell.angle_beta   90.00
_cell.angle_gamma   90.00
#
_symmetry.space_group_name_H-M   'P 1'
#
loop_
_entity.id
_entity.type
_entity.pdbx_description
1 polymer ?
#
loop_
_entity_poly.entity_id
_entity_poly.type
_entity_poly.pdbx_seq_one_letter_code
_entity_poly.pdbx_strand_id
1 'polypeptide(L)'
;MTPSETARLGAYLSKLLGSPTASVHSLGGEEGELLIDGKRAANVLRDDEEGEVSYAISLVVPPAPGAKKNAPIDDAERARLQGALRSMLHAADLDVRARPRKTDSAEVYVHDEFVGTVSVDEDEGQVLTMSVLDIDLEGEE
;
A
#
# COMPACT_ATOMS: atom_id res chain seq x y z
N MET A 1 4.93 -4.35 17.19
CA MET A 1 5.23 -2.96 16.78
C MET A 1 5.16 -2.05 17.98
N THR A 2 6.30 -1.47 18.35
CA THR A 2 6.47 -0.47 19.40
C THR A 2 6.03 0.92 18.92
N PRO A 3 5.76 1.88 19.83
CA PRO A 3 5.42 3.25 19.45
C PRO A 3 6.46 3.92 18.56
N SER A 4 7.75 3.68 18.82
CA SER A 4 8.84 4.23 18.02
C SER A 4 8.86 3.65 16.60
N GLU A 5 8.64 2.34 16.45
CA GLU A 5 8.51 1.69 15.12
C GLU A 5 7.34 2.28 14.34
N THR A 6 6.15 2.38 14.96
CA THR A 6 4.97 2.93 14.28
C THR A 6 5.13 4.40 13.90
N ALA A 7 5.86 5.18 14.71
CA ALA A 7 6.16 6.57 14.40
C ALA A 7 7.09 6.70 13.19
N ARG A 8 8.18 5.92 13.14
CA ARG A 8 9.11 5.90 12.01
C ARG A 8 8.44 5.43 10.72
N LEU A 9 7.71 4.31 10.77
CA LEU A 9 6.97 3.80 9.61
C LEU A 9 5.88 4.78 9.13
N GLY A 10 5.16 5.42 10.07
CA GLY A 10 4.17 6.45 9.74
C GLY A 10 4.78 7.67 9.06
N ALA A 11 5.92 8.16 9.55
CA ALA A 11 6.64 9.27 8.93
C ALA A 11 7.12 8.93 7.51
N TYR A 12 7.72 7.74 7.34
CA TYR A 12 8.15 7.25 6.04
C TYR A 12 6.99 7.14 5.05
N LEU A 13 5.88 6.51 5.43
CA LEU A 13 4.70 6.37 4.56
C LEU A 13 4.03 7.72 4.25
N SER A 14 4.02 8.66 5.21
CA SER A 14 3.52 10.02 4.96
C SER A 14 4.30 10.72 3.86
N LYS A 15 5.63 10.61 3.88
CA LYS A 15 6.51 11.17 2.87
C LYS A 15 6.40 10.44 1.54
N LEU A 16 6.50 9.11 1.55
CA LEU A 16 6.43 8.25 0.37
C LEU A 16 5.14 8.48 -0.42
N LEU A 17 4.01 8.59 0.27
CA LEU A 17 2.70 8.80 -0.33
C LEU A 17 2.40 10.28 -0.66
N GLY A 18 3.21 11.22 -0.18
CA GLY A 18 2.88 12.65 -0.22
C GLY A 18 1.61 13.00 0.58
N SER A 19 1.28 12.19 1.58
CA SER A 19 0.06 12.26 2.37
C SER A 19 0.38 12.67 3.81
N PRO A 20 0.25 13.97 4.18
CA PRO A 20 0.66 14.48 5.50
C PRO A 20 -0.21 13.96 6.66
N THR A 21 -1.31 13.30 6.33
CA THR A 21 -2.30 12.75 7.26
C THR A 21 -2.13 11.25 7.46
N ALA A 22 -1.10 10.65 6.83
CA ALA A 22 -0.76 9.25 7.00
C ALA A 22 -0.07 9.02 8.36
N SER A 23 -0.54 8.01 9.08
CA SER A 23 0.07 7.57 10.34
C SER A 23 -0.11 6.07 10.52
N VAL A 24 0.79 5.40 11.22
CA VAL A 24 0.64 3.99 11.56
C VAL A 24 0.36 3.82 13.04
N HIS A 25 -0.61 2.96 13.37
CA HIS A 25 -0.88 2.53 14.74
C HIS A 25 -0.65 1.03 14.90
N SER A 26 -0.21 0.63 16.09
CA SER A 26 -0.07 -0.78 16.47
C SER A 26 -1.42 -1.30 16.95
N LEU A 27 -1.82 -2.46 16.45
CA LEU A 27 -2.98 -3.22 16.95
C LEU A 27 -2.57 -4.27 18.00
N GLY A 28 -1.25 -4.46 18.18
CA GLY A 28 -0.66 -5.42 19.11
C GLY A 28 0.14 -6.49 18.37
N GLY A 29 1.19 -7.01 19.03
CA GLY A 29 2.06 -8.02 18.42
C GLY A 29 2.70 -7.51 17.12
N GLU A 30 2.49 -8.23 16.02
CA GLU A 30 2.99 -7.94 14.68
C GLU A 30 2.00 -7.13 13.83
N GLU A 31 0.78 -6.90 14.33
CA GLU A 31 -0.29 -6.26 13.57
C GLU A 31 -0.36 -4.76 13.83
N GLY A 32 -0.68 -4.02 12.76
CA GLY A 32 -0.90 -2.59 12.77
C GLY A 32 -1.87 -2.16 11.68
N GLU A 33 -2.14 -0.86 11.62
CA GLU A 33 -2.96 -0.24 10.60
C GLU A 33 -2.35 1.08 10.15
N LEU A 34 -2.42 1.33 8.84
CA LEU A 34 -2.19 2.65 8.25
C LEU A 34 -3.50 3.42 8.31
N LEU A 35 -3.44 4.63 8.85
CA LEU A 35 -4.54 5.56 8.91
C LEU A 35 -4.28 6.72 7.95
N ILE A 36 -5.35 7.21 7.33
CA ILE A 36 -5.40 8.45 6.56
C ILE A 36 -6.52 9.29 7.16
N ASP A 37 -6.24 10.53 7.56
CA ASP A 37 -7.18 11.39 8.31
C ASP A 37 -7.73 10.71 9.59
N GLY A 38 -6.90 9.91 10.27
CA GLY A 38 -7.30 9.17 11.46
C GLY A 38 -8.32 8.05 11.20
N LYS A 39 -8.54 7.66 9.94
CA LYS A 39 -9.37 6.52 9.56
C LYS A 39 -8.49 5.41 8.98
N ARG A 40 -8.76 4.16 9.35
CA ARG A 40 -8.08 2.99 8.80
C ARG A 40 -8.18 2.97 7.26
N ALA A 41 -7.03 2.88 6.61
CA ALA A 41 -6.88 2.79 5.16
C ALA A 41 -6.30 1.44 4.73
N ALA A 42 -5.27 0.95 5.42
CA ALA A 42 -4.59 -0.32 5.08
C ALA A 42 -4.19 -1.10 6.33
N ASN A 43 -3.97 -2.40 6.18
CA ASN A 43 -3.37 -3.24 7.19
C ASN A 43 -1.85 -3.09 7.14
N VAL A 44 -1.21 -3.25 8.28
CA VAL A 44 0.25 -3.34 8.39
C VAL A 44 0.59 -4.62 9.14
N LEU A 45 1.48 -5.42 8.57
CA LEU A 45 2.03 -6.61 9.22
C LEU A 45 3.54 -6.45 9.31
N ARG A 46 4.07 -6.49 10.53
CA ARG A 46 5.50 -6.56 10.80
C ARG A 46 5.96 -8.00 10.66
N ASP A 47 7.05 -8.20 9.96
CA ASP A 47 7.73 -9.49 9.83
C ASP A 47 9.17 -9.34 10.32
N ASP A 48 9.68 -10.39 10.97
CA ASP A 48 11.01 -10.45 11.59
C ASP A 48 11.63 -11.80 11.24
N GLU A 49 12.30 -11.85 10.11
CA GLU A 49 12.94 -13.06 9.60
C GLU A 49 14.46 -12.89 9.69
N GLU A 50 15.13 -13.80 10.41
CA GLU A 50 16.60 -13.81 10.56
C GLU A 50 17.25 -12.47 11.02
N GLY A 51 16.49 -11.63 11.72
CA GLY A 51 16.94 -10.30 12.18
C GLY A 51 16.75 -9.17 11.16
N GLU A 52 16.14 -9.46 10.01
CA GLU A 52 15.69 -8.48 9.02
C GLU A 52 14.22 -8.15 9.30
N VAL A 53 13.96 -6.89 9.65
CA VAL A 53 12.61 -6.40 9.93
C VAL A 53 12.02 -5.80 8.67
N SER A 54 10.81 -6.23 8.33
CA SER A 54 10.03 -5.65 7.23
C SER A 54 8.58 -5.39 7.64
N TYR A 55 7.91 -4.54 6.87
CA TYR A 55 6.53 -4.16 7.07
C TYR A 55 5.78 -4.35 5.75
N ALA A 56 4.79 -5.23 5.75
CA ALA A 56 3.88 -5.41 4.64
C ALA A 56 2.63 -4.54 4.85
N ILE A 57 2.35 -3.65 3.92
CA ILE A 57 1.15 -2.82 3.92
C ILE A 57 0.19 -3.37 2.87
N SER A 58 -1.00 -3.79 3.28
CA SER A 58 -2.01 -4.36 2.38
C SER A 58 -3.33 -3.59 2.43
N LEU A 59 -3.83 -3.23 1.25
CA LEU A 59 -5.09 -2.49 1.08
C LEU A 59 -5.95 -3.21 0.04
N VAL A 60 -7.13 -3.64 0.46
CA VAL A 60 -8.14 -4.19 -0.44
C VAL A 60 -8.85 -3.05 -1.17
N VAL A 61 -8.76 -3.06 -2.49
CA VAL A 61 -9.49 -2.13 -3.36
C VAL A 61 -10.76 -2.83 -3.84
N PRO A 62 -11.95 -2.32 -3.50
CA PRO A 62 -13.20 -2.91 -3.97
C PRO A 62 -13.20 -3.03 -5.50
N PRO A 63 -13.62 -4.17 -6.07
CA PRO A 63 -13.68 -4.33 -7.51
C PRO A 63 -14.69 -3.37 -8.14
N ALA A 64 -14.57 -3.11 -9.44
CA ALA A 64 -15.56 -2.33 -10.17
C ALA A 64 -16.95 -2.99 -10.05
N PRO A 65 -18.05 -2.21 -9.96
CA PRO A 65 -19.40 -2.76 -9.93
C PRO A 65 -19.65 -3.69 -11.13
N GLY A 66 -20.03 -4.94 -10.86
CA GLY A 66 -20.26 -5.95 -11.90
C GLY A 66 -19.00 -6.55 -12.53
N ALA A 67 -17.81 -6.27 -11.99
CA ALA A 67 -16.59 -6.94 -12.41
C ALA A 67 -16.71 -8.47 -12.22
N LYS A 68 -16.19 -9.21 -13.20
CA LYS A 68 -16.07 -10.67 -13.07
C LYS A 68 -14.98 -10.99 -12.05
N LYS A 69 -15.15 -12.11 -11.34
CA LYS A 69 -14.07 -12.69 -10.53
C LYS A 69 -12.83 -12.87 -11.42
N ASN A 70 -11.68 -12.46 -10.91
CA ASN A 70 -10.39 -12.53 -11.58
C ASN A 70 -10.30 -11.76 -12.92
N ALA A 71 -11.08 -10.67 -13.08
CA ALA A 71 -10.98 -9.82 -14.25
C ALA A 71 -9.56 -9.21 -14.37
N PRO A 72 -9.01 -9.12 -15.59
CA PRO A 72 -7.67 -8.58 -15.80
C PRO A 72 -7.61 -7.08 -15.47
N ILE A 73 -6.42 -6.62 -15.08
CA ILE A 73 -6.09 -5.21 -14.88
C ILE A 73 -5.73 -4.59 -16.24
N ASP A 74 -6.75 -4.29 -17.03
CA ASP A 74 -6.64 -3.58 -18.31
C ASP A 74 -6.48 -2.05 -18.14
N ASP A 75 -6.43 -1.29 -19.23
CA ASP A 75 -6.26 0.18 -19.18
C ASP A 75 -7.38 0.89 -18.39
N ALA A 76 -8.62 0.45 -18.55
CA ALA A 76 -9.76 1.06 -17.87
C ALA A 76 -9.69 0.75 -16.37
N GLU A 77 -9.36 -0.49 -16.02
CA GLU A 77 -9.24 -0.91 -14.64
C GLU A 77 -8.03 -0.26 -13.93
N ARG A 78 -6.90 -0.06 -14.62
CA ARG A 78 -5.78 0.73 -14.08
C ARG A 78 -6.18 2.16 -13.76
N ALA A 79 -6.90 2.82 -14.67
CA ALA A 79 -7.36 4.19 -14.44
C ALA A 79 -8.31 4.27 -13.23
N ARG A 80 -9.18 3.27 -13.06
CA ARG A 80 -10.06 3.15 -11.89
C ARG A 80 -9.27 2.93 -10.59
N LEU A 81 -8.34 1.96 -10.61
CA LEU A 81 -7.47 1.65 -9.48
C LEU A 81 -6.65 2.87 -9.05
N GLN A 82 -6.09 3.60 -10.00
CA GLN A 82 -5.37 4.84 -9.73
C GLN A 82 -6.26 5.87 -9.03
N GLY A 83 -7.48 6.11 -9.53
CA GLY A 83 -8.42 7.02 -8.89
C GLY A 83 -8.82 6.57 -7.47
N ALA A 84 -9.08 5.28 -7.29
CA ALA A 84 -9.45 4.70 -5.99
C ALA A 84 -8.30 4.82 -4.98
N LEU A 85 -7.09 4.42 -5.35
CA LEU A 85 -5.91 4.47 -4.49
C LEU A 85 -5.53 5.91 -4.12
N ARG A 86 -5.57 6.85 -5.08
CA ARG A 86 -5.39 8.29 -4.80
C ARG A 86 -6.38 8.78 -3.74
N SER A 87 -7.64 8.38 -3.86
CA SER A 87 -8.68 8.76 -2.91
C SER A 87 -8.56 8.08 -1.55
N MET A 88 -8.13 6.82 -1.47
CA MET A 88 -8.04 6.07 -0.22
C MET A 88 -6.79 6.43 0.57
N LEU A 89 -5.67 6.69 -0.10
CA LEU A 89 -4.36 6.97 0.51
C LEU A 89 -4.04 8.47 0.61
N HIS A 90 -4.87 9.33 0.00
CA HIS A 90 -4.60 10.77 -0.15
C HIS A 90 -3.25 11.03 -0.87
N ALA A 91 -2.89 10.16 -1.80
CA ALA A 91 -1.63 10.19 -2.54
C ALA A 91 -1.84 10.76 -3.95
N ALA A 92 -1.90 12.08 -4.10
CA ALA A 92 -2.33 12.74 -5.34
C ALA A 92 -1.49 12.37 -6.58
N ASP A 93 -0.19 12.14 -6.39
CA ASP A 93 0.77 11.82 -7.44
C ASP A 93 0.95 10.30 -7.66
N LEU A 94 0.06 9.47 -7.12
CA LEU A 94 0.10 8.01 -7.30
C LEU A 94 -0.27 7.61 -8.73
N ASP A 95 0.53 6.79 -9.38
CA ASP A 95 0.25 6.23 -10.72
C ASP A 95 0.19 4.71 -10.68
N VAL A 96 -0.74 4.13 -11.47
CA VAL A 96 -0.84 2.68 -11.67
C VAL A 96 -0.39 2.34 -13.09
N ARG A 97 0.73 1.62 -13.19
CA ARG A 97 1.43 1.33 -14.44
C ARG A 97 1.32 -0.14 -14.82
N ALA A 98 1.15 -0.40 -16.11
CA ALA A 98 1.05 -1.77 -16.62
C ALA A 98 2.36 -2.53 -16.44
N ARG A 99 2.27 -3.81 -16.09
CA ARG A 99 3.42 -4.71 -16.07
C ARG A 99 3.56 -5.43 -17.41
N PRO A 100 4.77 -5.48 -18.00
CA PRO A 100 4.98 -6.24 -19.22
C PRO A 100 4.58 -7.72 -19.03
N ARG A 101 3.68 -8.22 -19.88
CA ARG A 101 3.23 -9.62 -19.91
C ARG A 101 2.46 -10.11 -18.67
N LYS A 102 2.01 -9.21 -17.79
CA LYS A 102 1.18 -9.53 -16.62
C LYS A 102 -0.15 -8.81 -16.75
N THR A 103 -1.25 -9.57 -16.69
CA THR A 103 -2.62 -9.05 -16.80
C THR A 103 -3.36 -9.10 -15.48
N ASP A 104 -2.78 -9.76 -14.48
CA ASP A 104 -3.28 -9.96 -13.13
C ASP A 104 -2.69 -8.97 -12.12
N SER A 105 -1.73 -8.13 -12.54
CA SER A 105 -1.07 -7.18 -11.65
C SER A 105 -0.60 -5.92 -12.39
N ALA A 106 -0.51 -4.83 -11.65
CA ALA A 106 0.05 -3.56 -12.08
C ALA A 106 1.02 -3.03 -11.00
N GLU A 107 1.99 -2.23 -11.43
CA GLU A 107 2.91 -1.54 -10.54
C GLU A 107 2.28 -0.23 -10.05
N VAL A 108 2.58 0.14 -8.82
CA VAL A 108 2.15 1.41 -8.23
C VAL A 108 3.38 2.26 -7.99
N TYR A 109 3.31 3.51 -8.43
CA TYR A 109 4.36 4.50 -8.26
C TYR A 109 3.80 5.72 -7.54
N VAL A 110 4.63 6.43 -6.79
CA VAL A 110 4.35 7.77 -6.25
C VAL A 110 5.59 8.61 -6.48
N HIS A 111 5.43 9.83 -7.02
CA HIS A 111 6.56 10.69 -7.38
C HIS A 111 7.62 10.01 -8.27
N ASP A 112 7.17 9.18 -9.23
CA ASP A 112 8.01 8.34 -10.10
C ASP A 112 8.84 7.25 -9.38
N GLU A 113 8.66 7.06 -8.07
CA GLU A 113 9.25 5.97 -7.30
C GLU A 113 8.31 4.77 -7.23
N PHE A 114 8.85 3.55 -7.41
CA PHE A 114 8.06 2.33 -7.26
C PHE A 114 7.77 2.07 -5.79
N VAL A 115 6.49 1.92 -5.43
CA VAL A 115 6.06 1.75 -4.03
C VAL A 115 5.41 0.40 -3.75
N GLY A 116 4.99 -0.34 -4.78
CA GLY A 116 4.34 -1.63 -4.60
C GLY A 116 3.57 -2.11 -5.83
N THR A 117 2.73 -3.12 -5.64
CA THR A 117 1.91 -3.69 -6.72
C THR A 117 0.47 -3.82 -6.30
N VAL A 118 -0.45 -3.59 -7.24
CA VAL A 118 -1.83 -4.03 -7.12
C VAL A 118 -2.01 -5.31 -7.92
N SER A 119 -2.56 -6.35 -7.29
CA SER A 119 -2.77 -7.66 -7.90
C SER A 119 -4.21 -8.13 -7.70
N VAL A 120 -4.69 -8.91 -8.66
CA VAL A 120 -5.97 -9.61 -8.58
C VAL A 120 -5.85 -10.72 -7.55
N ASP A 121 -6.74 -10.72 -6.58
CA ASP A 121 -6.87 -11.76 -5.56
C ASP A 121 -8.17 -12.53 -5.75
N GLU A 122 -8.13 -13.84 -5.55
CA GLU A 122 -9.27 -14.72 -5.81
C GLU A 122 -10.42 -14.51 -4.81
N ASP A 123 -10.14 -14.04 -3.61
CA ASP A 123 -11.10 -13.92 -2.52
C ASP A 123 -11.42 -12.45 -2.19
N GLU A 124 -10.43 -11.56 -2.29
CA GLU A 124 -10.52 -10.15 -1.93
C GLU A 124 -10.72 -9.22 -3.14
N GLY A 125 -10.58 -9.73 -4.37
CA GLY A 125 -10.76 -8.99 -5.60
C GLY A 125 -9.47 -8.34 -6.09
N GLN A 126 -9.08 -7.20 -5.51
CA GLN A 126 -7.82 -6.52 -5.85
C GLN A 126 -7.14 -6.01 -4.59
N VAL A 127 -5.85 -6.32 -4.45
CA VAL A 127 -5.06 -5.98 -3.27
C VAL A 127 -3.84 -5.19 -3.70
N LEU A 128 -3.68 -3.99 -3.15
CA LEU A 128 -2.42 -3.26 -3.15
C LEU A 128 -1.54 -3.84 -2.04
N THR A 129 -0.32 -4.21 -2.38
CA THR A 129 0.73 -4.60 -1.44
C THR A 129 1.94 -3.70 -1.62
N MET A 130 2.40 -3.12 -0.52
CA MET A 130 3.67 -2.39 -0.40
C MET A 130 4.55 -3.09 0.64
N SER A 131 5.86 -3.04 0.44
CA SER A 131 6.83 -3.62 1.37
C SER A 131 7.85 -2.55 1.74
N VAL A 132 8.06 -2.35 3.04
CA VAL A 132 9.01 -1.38 3.59
C VAL A 132 9.97 -2.13 4.49
N LEU A 133 11.27 -1.91 4.33
CA LEU A 133 12.28 -2.51 5.20
C LEU A 133 12.59 -1.55 6.36
N ASP A 134 12.96 -2.07 7.53
CA ASP A 134 13.34 -1.20 8.67
C ASP A 134 14.55 -0.32 8.31
N ILE A 135 15.45 -0.79 7.44
CA ILE A 135 16.58 0.00 6.92
C ILE A 135 16.15 1.25 6.12
N ASP A 136 14.96 1.22 5.52
CA ASP A 136 14.41 2.37 4.79
C ASP A 136 13.93 3.46 5.78
N LEU A 137 13.66 3.08 7.03
CA LEU A 137 13.18 3.97 8.09
C LEU A 137 14.32 4.72 8.81
N GLU A 138 15.57 4.29 8.64
CA GLU A 138 16.74 4.79 9.38
C GLU A 138 17.38 6.04 8.73
N GLY A 139 16.96 6.44 7.53
CA GLY A 139 17.57 7.51 6.74
C GLY A 139 17.03 8.94 6.99
N GLU A 140 16.19 9.15 8.00
CA GLU A 140 15.47 10.41 8.22
C GLU A 140 15.81 11.03 9.59
N GLU A 141 17.03 11.56 9.72
CA GLU A 141 17.41 12.55 10.75
C GLU A 141 17.48 13.97 10.17
#